data_AF-A0A5B7H795-F1
#
_entry.id   AF-A0A5B7H795-F1
#
_cell.length_a   1.000
_cell.length_b   1.000
_cell.length_c   1.000
_cell.angle_alpha   90.00
_cell.angle_beta   90.00
_cell.angle_gamma   90.00
#
_symmetry.space_group_name_H-M   'P 1'
#
loop_
_entity.id
_entity.type
_entity.pdbx_description
1 polymer ?
#
loop_
_entity_poly.entity_id
_entity_poly.type
_entity_poly.pdbx_seq_one_letter_code
_entity_poly.pdbx_strand_id
1 'polypeptide(L)'
;MEEAPQRKKALSMGMTAFFLIAQMAGAGFLALPRALANTGWLGIFMLPLFCFSVGFVGTRLGKSWVILEERWPKEYKGRVRQPYKLIAERSMGPFGGRVTQILVLVKLFGSSTVHMILISEMVAAVVQEQAEFCLTKCHVILIVGAILIPLTWLGSPKDLW
;
A
#
# COMPACT_ATOMS: atom_id res chain seq x y z
N MET A 1 -5.36 -18.46 -38.10
CA MET A 1 -4.68 -17.19 -37.80
C MET A 1 -4.78 -17.01 -36.30
N GLU A 2 -3.74 -17.45 -35.60
CA GLU A 2 -3.66 -17.46 -34.13
C GLU A 2 -3.09 -16.10 -33.70
N GLU A 3 -3.97 -15.16 -33.37
CA GLU A 3 -3.55 -13.86 -32.86
C GLU A 3 -3.05 -14.03 -31.43
N ALA A 4 -1.72 -14.02 -31.28
CA ALA A 4 -1.05 -13.96 -29.99
C ALA A 4 -1.45 -12.66 -29.26
N PRO A 5 -1.92 -12.73 -28.00
CA PRO A 5 -2.34 -11.52 -27.29
C PRO A 5 -1.12 -10.66 -26.96
N GLN A 6 -1.23 -9.37 -27.31
CA GLN A 6 -0.24 -8.32 -27.11
C GLN A 6 0.34 -8.31 -25.68
N ARG A 7 1.64 -8.58 -25.55
CA ARG A 7 2.41 -8.33 -24.31
C ARG A 7 2.49 -6.83 -24.05
N LYS A 8 1.55 -6.26 -23.28
CA LYS A 8 1.84 -5.02 -22.54
C LYS A 8 3.00 -5.34 -21.59
N LYS A 9 4.14 -4.66 -21.78
CA LYS A 9 5.41 -4.90 -21.05
C LYS A 9 5.15 -5.02 -19.55
N ALA A 10 5.41 -6.20 -18.98
CA ALA A 10 5.52 -6.37 -17.53
C ALA A 10 6.59 -5.37 -17.01
N LEU A 11 6.35 -4.75 -15.86
CA LEU A 11 7.33 -3.83 -15.26
C LEU A 11 8.65 -4.58 -15.03
N SER A 12 9.77 -3.91 -15.34
CA SER A 12 11.10 -4.43 -15.05
C SER A 12 11.22 -4.74 -13.55
N MET A 13 11.95 -5.81 -13.22
CA MET A 13 12.14 -6.28 -11.84
C MET A 13 12.70 -5.17 -10.94
N GLY A 14 13.66 -4.38 -11.45
CA GLY A 14 14.24 -3.26 -10.71
C GLY A 14 13.23 -2.16 -10.38
N MET A 15 12.38 -1.78 -11.36
CA MET A 15 11.33 -0.77 -11.15
C MET A 15 10.30 -1.24 -10.14
N THR A 16 9.93 -2.53 -10.19
CA THR A 16 8.99 -3.13 -9.24
C THR A 16 9.56 -3.15 -7.82
N ALA A 17 10.83 -3.51 -7.65
CA ALA A 17 11.51 -3.48 -6.37
C ALA A 17 11.57 -2.06 -5.78
N PHE A 18 11.91 -1.07 -6.60
CA PHE A 18 11.93 0.34 -6.18
C PHE A 18 10.55 0.81 -5.70
N PHE A 19 9.48 0.55 -6.46
CA PHE A 19 8.12 0.92 -6.05
C PHE A 19 7.68 0.25 -4.74
N LEU A 20 8.07 -1.02 -4.52
CA LEU A 20 7.76 -1.71 -3.28
C LEU A 20 8.48 -1.07 -2.09
N ILE A 21 9.77 -0.76 -2.22
CA ILE A 21 10.55 -0.10 -1.16
C ILE A 21 9.99 1.29 -0.87
N ALA A 22 9.71 2.08 -1.91
CA ALA A 22 9.14 3.41 -1.79
C ALA A 22 7.78 3.40 -1.05
N GLN A 23 6.92 2.41 -1.35
CA GLN A 23 5.63 2.29 -0.67
C GLN A 23 5.78 1.90 0.82
N MET A 24 6.81 1.15 1.19
CA MET A 24 7.07 0.75 2.58
C MET A 24 7.79 1.82 3.40
N ALA A 25 8.57 2.70 2.77
CA ALA A 25 9.30 3.81 3.40
C ALA A 25 8.40 4.98 3.87
N GLY A 26 7.09 4.75 4.02
CA GLY A 26 6.11 5.78 4.38
C GLY A 26 5.99 6.03 5.88
N ALA A 27 4.79 6.43 6.32
CA ALA A 27 4.49 6.86 7.69
C ALA A 27 4.91 5.84 8.78
N GLY A 28 4.88 4.54 8.47
CA GLY A 28 5.32 3.50 9.41
C GLY A 28 6.80 3.55 9.76
N PHE A 29 7.67 3.97 8.83
CA PHE A 29 9.11 4.10 9.07
C PHE A 29 9.41 5.30 9.98
N LEU A 30 8.66 6.40 9.85
CA LEU A 30 8.80 7.59 10.69
C LEU A 30 8.40 7.33 12.16
N ALA A 31 7.42 6.46 12.39
CA ALA A 31 6.98 6.08 13.74
C ALA A 31 7.90 5.03 14.41
N LEU A 32 8.65 4.26 13.61
CA LEU A 32 9.54 3.20 14.06
C LEU A 32 10.59 3.64 15.11
N PRO A 33 11.37 4.74 14.92
CA PRO A 33 12.39 5.13 15.90
C PRO A 33 11.79 5.51 17.25
N ARG A 34 10.62 6.17 17.26
CA ARG A 34 9.91 6.52 18.48
C ARG A 34 9.40 5.26 19.22
N ALA A 35 8.90 4.28 18.47
CA ALA A 35 8.49 2.99 19.04
C ALA A 35 9.67 2.19 19.61
N LEU A 36 10.82 2.20 18.91
CA LEU A 36 12.06 1.56 19.37
C LEU A 36 12.61 2.22 20.63
N ALA A 37 12.63 3.56 20.68
CA ALA A 37 13.05 4.30 21.86
C ALA A 37 12.19 3.95 23.09
N ASN A 38 10.87 3.79 22.90
CA ASN A 38 9.95 3.41 23.98
C ASN A 38 10.06 1.94 24.42
N THR A 39 10.52 1.04 23.56
CA THR A 39 10.71 -0.39 23.89
C THR A 39 12.08 -0.71 24.49
N GLY A 40 13.01 0.25 24.48
CA GLY A 40 14.35 0.09 25.02
C GLY A 40 15.18 -0.96 24.26
N TRP A 41 16.13 -1.61 24.95
CA TRP A 41 17.04 -2.60 24.36
C TRP A 41 16.30 -3.78 23.69
N LEU A 42 15.10 -4.11 24.17
CA LEU A 42 14.27 -5.20 23.64
C LEU A 42 13.81 -4.93 22.19
N GLY A 43 13.70 -3.67 21.80
CA GLY A 43 13.36 -3.27 20.42
C GLY A 43 14.41 -3.73 19.39
N ILE A 44 15.68 -3.81 19.78
CA ILE A 44 16.78 -4.25 18.90
C ILE A 44 16.63 -5.71 18.50
N PHE A 45 16.14 -6.57 19.40
CA PHE A 45 15.89 -7.98 19.08
C PHE A 45 14.56 -8.21 18.35
N MET A 46 13.55 -7.38 18.62
CA MET A 46 12.24 -7.46 17.95
C MET A 46 12.30 -7.00 16.49
N LEU A 47 13.16 -6.04 16.15
CA LEU A 47 13.31 -5.52 14.79
C LEU A 47 13.65 -6.60 13.74
N PRO A 48 14.73 -7.41 13.88
CA PRO A 48 15.03 -8.47 12.93
C PRO A 48 13.95 -9.55 12.88
N LEU A 49 13.28 -9.84 14.01
CA LEU A 49 12.19 -10.81 14.06
C LEU A 49 11.00 -10.35 13.20
N PHE A 50 10.60 -9.08 13.30
CA PHE A 50 9.54 -8.53 12.46
C PHE A 50 9.95 -8.44 10.99
N CYS A 51 11.18 -8.02 10.70
CA CYS A 51 11.71 -8.01 9.33
C CYS A 51 11.67 -9.41 8.70
N PHE A 52 12.13 -10.44 9.42
CA PHE A 52 12.08 -11.82 8.94
C PHE A 52 10.64 -12.30 8.73
N SER A 53 9.75 -11.98 9.68
CA SER A 53 8.33 -12.36 9.60
C SER A 53 7.65 -11.74 8.38
N VAL A 54 7.89 -10.45 8.11
CA VAL A 54 7.35 -9.76 6.92
C VAL A 54 7.93 -10.34 5.63
N GLY A 55 9.24 -10.61 5.59
CA GLY A 55 9.88 -11.27 4.44
C GLY A 55 9.33 -12.67 4.19
N PHE A 56 9.09 -13.44 5.24
CA PHE A 56 8.47 -14.77 5.15
C PHE A 56 7.06 -14.69 4.58
N VAL A 57 6.21 -13.81 5.11
CA VAL A 57 4.83 -13.65 4.61
C VAL A 57 4.83 -13.16 3.15
N GLY A 58 5.68 -12.19 2.80
CA GLY A 58 5.78 -11.67 1.44
C GLY A 58 6.21 -12.73 0.42
N THR A 59 7.21 -13.55 0.76
CA THR A 59 7.67 -14.63 -0.12
C THR A 59 6.62 -15.74 -0.29
N ARG A 60 5.90 -16.11 0.78
CA ARG A 60 4.80 -17.09 0.70
C ARG A 60 3.67 -16.59 -0.19
N LEU A 61 3.30 -15.33 -0.03
CA LEU A 61 2.23 -14.69 -0.80
C LEU A 61 2.57 -14.60 -2.30
N GLY A 62 3.83 -14.25 -2.62
CA GLY A 62 4.33 -14.29 -3.99
C GLY A 62 4.32 -15.68 -4.60
N LYS A 63 4.74 -16.71 -3.84
CA LYS A 63 4.69 -18.11 -4.30
C LYS A 63 3.26 -18.59 -4.54
N SER A 64 2.32 -18.24 -3.67
CA SER A 64 0.90 -18.57 -3.86
C SER A 64 0.32 -17.96 -5.15
N TRP A 65 0.78 -16.76 -5.52
CA TRP A 65 0.41 -16.15 -6.80
C TRP A 65 0.98 -16.91 -8.00
N VAL A 66 2.28 -17.25 -7.96
CA VAL A 66 2.93 -18.00 -9.05
C VAL A 66 2.25 -19.34 -9.30
N ILE A 67 1.92 -20.09 -8.23
CA ILE A 67 1.21 -21.38 -8.33
C ILE A 67 -0.15 -21.21 -9.01
N LEU A 68 -0.87 -20.12 -8.70
CA LEU A 68 -2.17 -19.84 -9.29
C LEU A 68 -2.07 -19.51 -10.78
N GLU A 69 -1.05 -18.74 -11.16
CA GLU A 69 -0.78 -18.35 -12.55
C GLU A 69 -0.35 -19.55 -13.41
N GLU A 70 0.48 -20.44 -12.87
CA GLU A 70 0.91 -21.68 -13.55
C GLU A 70 -0.24 -22.66 -13.77
N ARG A 71 -1.17 -22.75 -12.81
CA ARG A 71 -2.23 -23.76 -12.85
C ARG A 71 -3.45 -23.36 -13.67
N TRP A 72 -3.75 -22.06 -13.79
CA TRP A 72 -4.83 -21.55 -14.64
C TRP A 72 -4.35 -20.43 -15.59
N PRO A 73 -3.46 -20.79 -16.56
CA PRO A 73 -2.81 -19.80 -17.42
C PRO A 73 -3.76 -19.14 -18.43
N LYS A 74 -4.94 -19.72 -18.69
CA LYS A 74 -5.95 -19.15 -19.60
C LYS A 74 -6.75 -18.01 -18.96
N GLU A 75 -6.89 -18.01 -17.63
CA GLU A 75 -7.75 -17.06 -16.90
C GLU A 75 -6.94 -15.93 -16.24
N TYR A 76 -5.66 -16.19 -15.90
CA TYR A 76 -4.84 -15.27 -15.09
C TYR A 76 -3.57 -14.73 -15.77
N LYS A 77 -3.35 -15.00 -17.06
CA LYS A 77 -2.21 -14.43 -17.85
C LYS A 77 -2.25 -12.90 -18.03
N GLY A 78 -3.33 -12.25 -17.58
CA GLY A 78 -3.58 -10.81 -17.75
C GLY A 78 -3.40 -9.99 -16.46
N ARG A 79 -3.55 -8.67 -16.57
CA ARG A 79 -3.48 -7.75 -15.43
C ARG A 79 -4.70 -7.94 -14.53
N VAL A 80 -4.55 -8.66 -13.42
CA VAL A 80 -5.61 -8.83 -12.43
C VAL A 80 -5.60 -7.65 -11.45
N ARG A 81 -6.74 -6.95 -11.33
CA ARG A 81 -6.89 -5.79 -10.41
C ARG A 81 -6.89 -6.19 -8.93
N GLN A 82 -7.34 -7.40 -8.59
CA GLN A 82 -7.54 -7.86 -7.21
C GLN A 82 -6.91 -9.25 -6.95
N PRO A 83 -5.57 -9.35 -6.94
CA PRO A 83 -4.87 -10.63 -6.82
C PRO A 83 -5.14 -11.33 -5.48
N TYR A 84 -5.23 -10.58 -4.37
CA TYR A 84 -5.44 -11.13 -3.03
C TYR A 84 -6.79 -11.82 -2.87
N LYS A 85 -7.85 -11.21 -3.39
CA LYS A 85 -9.19 -11.79 -3.36
C LYS A 85 -9.20 -13.12 -4.13
N LEU A 86 -8.58 -13.13 -5.31
CA LEU A 86 -8.55 -14.30 -6.17
C LEU A 86 -7.79 -15.49 -5.54
N ILE A 87 -6.63 -15.22 -4.93
CA ILE A 87 -5.86 -16.25 -4.19
C ILE A 87 -6.72 -16.82 -3.06
N ALA A 88 -7.46 -15.97 -2.34
CA ALA A 88 -8.32 -16.39 -1.23
C ALA A 88 -9.56 -17.15 -1.71
N GLU A 89 -10.18 -16.74 -2.81
CA GLU A 89 -11.34 -17.44 -3.40
C GLU A 89 -10.98 -18.85 -3.86
N ARG A 90 -9.80 -19.01 -4.44
CA ARG A 90 -9.33 -20.31 -4.95
C ARG A 90 -8.81 -21.22 -3.85
N SER A 91 -8.30 -20.68 -2.74
CA SER A 91 -7.79 -21.48 -1.62
C SER A 91 -8.84 -21.82 -0.56
N MET A 92 -9.74 -20.89 -0.22
CA MET A 92 -10.72 -21.02 0.87
C MET A 92 -12.18 -20.88 0.40
N GLY A 93 -12.41 -20.85 -0.91
CA GLY A 93 -13.75 -20.70 -1.49
C GLY A 93 -14.30 -19.26 -1.45
N PRO A 94 -15.57 -19.06 -1.82
CA PRO A 94 -16.18 -17.73 -1.99
C PRO A 94 -16.33 -16.94 -0.68
N PHE A 95 -16.22 -17.59 0.47
CA PHE A 95 -16.19 -16.92 1.77
C PHE A 95 -14.82 -16.26 2.02
N GLY A 96 -13.73 -16.99 1.78
CA GLY A 96 -12.36 -16.46 1.95
C GLY A 96 -12.11 -15.23 1.08
N GLY A 97 -12.58 -15.24 -0.17
CA GLY A 97 -12.54 -14.07 -1.05
C GLY A 97 -13.16 -12.81 -0.48
N ARG A 98 -14.38 -12.93 0.05
CA ARG A 98 -15.11 -11.81 0.65
C ARG A 98 -14.38 -11.27 1.88
N VAL A 99 -13.89 -12.13 2.75
CA VAL A 99 -13.12 -11.74 3.95
C VAL A 99 -11.85 -11.00 3.55
N THR A 100 -11.07 -11.53 2.61
CA THR A 100 -9.84 -10.86 2.14
C THR A 100 -10.14 -9.51 1.48
N GLN A 101 -11.21 -9.40 0.70
CA GLN A 101 -11.63 -8.14 0.11
C GLN A 101 -11.94 -7.07 1.18
N ILE A 102 -12.68 -7.45 2.23
CA ILE A 102 -12.99 -6.56 3.36
C ILE A 102 -11.70 -6.15 4.09
N LEU A 103 -10.81 -7.10 4.38
CA LEU A 103 -9.55 -6.82 5.07
C LEU A 103 -8.65 -5.85 4.28
N VAL A 104 -8.56 -6.05 2.96
CA VAL A 104 -7.81 -5.15 2.07
C VAL A 104 -8.42 -3.75 2.07
N LEU A 105 -9.75 -3.64 2.04
CA LEU A 105 -10.43 -2.34 2.10
C LEU A 105 -10.17 -1.61 3.42
N VAL A 106 -10.28 -2.30 4.56
CA VAL A 106 -9.96 -1.75 5.88
C VAL A 106 -8.50 -1.31 5.95
N LYS A 107 -7.57 -2.11 5.43
CA LYS A 107 -6.14 -1.77 5.36
C LYS A 107 -5.87 -0.53 4.48
N LEU A 108 -6.53 -0.42 3.33
CA LEU A 108 -6.40 0.75 2.45
C LEU A 108 -6.94 2.00 3.12
N PHE A 109 -8.13 1.92 3.74
CA PHE A 109 -8.73 3.03 4.45
C PHE A 109 -7.85 3.49 5.61
N GLY A 110 -7.42 2.57 6.48
CA GLY A 110 -6.54 2.90 7.60
C GLY A 110 -5.21 3.50 7.15
N SER A 111 -4.61 2.96 6.08
CA SER A 111 -3.41 3.55 5.49
C SER A 111 -3.65 4.98 5.03
N SER A 112 -4.73 5.24 4.29
CA SER A 112 -5.04 6.58 3.78
C SER A 112 -5.25 7.58 4.91
N THR A 113 -5.99 7.21 5.96
CA THR A 113 -6.24 8.08 7.13
C THR A 113 -4.94 8.49 7.82
N VAL A 114 -4.04 7.54 8.08
CA VAL A 114 -2.76 7.84 8.75
C VAL A 114 -1.87 8.76 7.90
N HIS A 115 -1.82 8.54 6.58
CA HIS A 115 -1.05 9.40 5.70
C HIS A 115 -1.64 10.81 5.62
N MET A 116 -2.97 10.94 5.64
CA MET A 116 -3.64 12.25 5.68
C MET A 116 -3.31 13.02 6.97
N ILE A 117 -3.29 12.34 8.12
CA ILE A 117 -2.86 12.95 9.39
C ILE A 117 -1.40 13.40 9.29
N LEU A 118 -0.50 12.54 8.80
CA LEU A 118 0.92 12.87 8.67
C LEU A 118 1.15 14.10 7.78
N ILE A 119 0.50 14.17 6.61
CA ILE A 119 0.61 15.32 5.72
C ILE A 119 0.13 16.59 6.42
N SER A 120 -0.97 16.51 7.17
CA SER A 120 -1.50 17.68 7.88
C SER A 120 -0.54 18.22 8.93
N GLU A 121 0.19 17.35 9.63
CA GLU A 121 1.18 17.76 10.63
C GLU A 121 2.39 18.42 9.97
N MET A 122 2.87 17.87 8.85
CA MET A 122 3.98 18.46 8.10
C MET A 122 3.61 19.83 7.53
N VAL A 123 2.40 19.97 6.97
CA VAL A 123 1.92 21.26 6.44
C VAL A 123 1.72 22.27 7.56
N ALA A 124 1.14 21.87 8.69
CA ALA A 124 0.95 22.78 9.83
C ALA A 124 2.29 23.30 10.39
N ALA A 125 3.31 22.45 10.46
CA ALA A 125 4.64 22.86 10.90
C ALA A 125 5.27 23.92 9.96
N VAL A 126 5.14 23.73 8.65
CA VAL A 126 5.67 24.70 7.65
C VAL A 126 4.88 26.01 7.66
N VAL A 127 3.55 25.94 7.78
CA VAL A 127 2.70 27.15 7.78
C VAL A 127 2.93 28.00 9.02
N GLN A 128 3.16 27.40 10.19
CA GLN A 128 3.45 28.15 11.42
C GLN A 128 4.79 28.90 11.36
N GLU A 129 5.76 28.43 10.58
CA GLU A 129 7.02 29.15 10.39
C GLU A 129 6.90 30.33 9.40
N GLN A 130 5.95 30.29 8.45
CA GLN A 130 5.83 31.32 7.40
C GLN A 130 4.66 32.29 7.57
N ALA A 131 3.66 31.96 8.40
CA ALA A 131 2.46 32.76 8.56
C ALA A 131 2.10 32.93 10.05
N GLU A 132 1.98 34.17 10.53
CA GLU A 132 1.51 34.49 11.89
C GLU A 132 0.02 34.18 12.14
N PHE A 133 -0.64 33.49 11.22
CA PHE A 133 -2.04 33.09 11.38
C PHE A 133 -2.15 31.85 12.29
N CYS A 134 -2.95 31.93 13.35
CA CYS A 134 -3.31 30.81 14.24
C CYS A 134 -4.20 29.76 13.54
N LEU A 135 -3.71 29.15 12.47
CA LEU A 135 -4.36 28.03 11.81
C LEU A 135 -4.20 26.77 12.67
N THR A 136 -5.28 26.38 13.35
CA THR A 136 -5.33 25.16 14.15
C THR A 136 -5.23 23.92 13.26
N LYS A 137 -4.55 22.85 13.73
CA LYS A 137 -4.33 21.58 13.02
C LYS A 137 -5.59 21.02 12.32
N CYS A 138 -6.76 21.15 12.95
CA CYS A 138 -8.05 20.68 12.40
C CYS A 138 -8.45 21.38 11.08
N HIS A 139 -8.10 22.66 10.91
CA HIS A 139 -8.42 23.41 9.69
C HIS A 139 -7.52 22.96 8.52
N VAL A 140 -6.24 22.68 8.79
CA VAL A 140 -5.29 22.18 7.78
C VAL A 140 -5.73 20.80 7.26
N ILE A 141 -6.22 19.92 8.14
CA ILE A 141 -6.77 18.61 7.74
C ILE A 141 -7.97 18.78 6.80
N LEU A 142 -8.89 19.70 7.09
CA LEU A 142 -10.06 19.95 6.25
C LEU A 142 -9.68 20.54 4.89
N ILE A 143 -8.73 21.47 4.84
CA ILE A 143 -8.25 22.08 3.60
C ILE A 143 -7.54 21.03 2.72
N VAL A 144 -6.63 20.25 3.30
CA VAL A 144 -5.92 19.19 2.58
C VAL A 144 -6.89 18.11 2.07
N GLY A 145 -7.88 17.73 2.89
CA GLY A 145 -8.96 16.82 2.47
C GLY A 145 -9.77 17.40 1.30
N ALA A 146 -10.21 18.66 1.40
CA ALA A 146 -10.99 19.32 0.36
C ALA A 146 -10.24 19.46 -0.98
N ILE A 147 -8.91 19.58 -0.95
CA ILE A 147 -8.06 19.60 -2.16
C ILE A 147 -7.83 18.18 -2.71
N LEU A 148 -7.59 17.20 -1.83
CA LEU A 148 -7.33 15.82 -2.25
C LEU A 148 -8.57 15.12 -2.79
N ILE A 149 -9.77 15.41 -2.27
CA ILE A 149 -11.04 14.82 -2.73
C ILE A 149 -11.26 15.00 -4.24
N PRO A 150 -11.23 16.22 -4.82
CA PRO A 150 -11.38 16.41 -6.25
C PRO A 150 -10.20 15.82 -7.03
N LEU A 151 -8.98 15.83 -6.45
CA LEU A 151 -7.82 15.21 -7.07
C LEU A 151 -7.93 13.68 -7.15
N THR A 152 -8.55 13.03 -6.16
CA THR A 152 -8.83 11.59 -6.20
C THR A 152 -9.99 11.21 -7.12
N TRP A 153 -10.89 12.15 -7.40
CA TRP A 153 -11.93 12.01 -8.42
C TRP A 153 -11.37 12.14 -9.84
N LEU A 154 -10.31 12.92 -10.03
CA LEU A 154 -9.47 12.86 -11.22
C LEU A 154 -8.73 11.50 -11.21
N GLY A 155 -9.25 10.55 -11.98
CA GLY A 155 -8.84 9.15 -11.94
C GLY A 155 -7.32 8.90 -11.92
N SER A 156 -6.96 7.71 -11.41
CA SER A 156 -5.59 7.18 -11.36
C SER A 156 -4.78 7.60 -12.60
N PRO A 157 -3.52 8.08 -12.48
CA PRO A 157 -2.70 8.59 -13.60
C PRO A 157 -2.40 7.58 -14.74
N LYS A 158 -3.01 6.39 -14.66
CA LYS A 158 -3.06 5.33 -15.67
C LYS A 158 -4.22 5.51 -16.67
N ASP A 159 -5.14 6.44 -16.42
CA ASP A 159 -6.22 6.82 -17.35
C ASP A 159 -5.83 8.04 -18.22
N LEU A 160 -4.65 8.62 -17.99
CA LEU A 160 -4.11 9.73 -18.76
C LEU A 160 -3.17 9.30 -19.90
N TRP A 161 -2.70 8.03 -19.93
CA TRP A 161 -1.79 7.44 -20.92
C TRP A 161 -2.14 5.98 -21.23
#